data_AF-A0ABD2QAK2-F1
#
_entry.id   AF-A0ABD2QAK2-F1
#
_cell.length_a   1.000
_cell.length_b   1.000
_cell.length_c   1.000
_cell.angle_alpha   90.00
_cell.angle_beta   90.00
_cell.angle_gamma   90.00
#
_symmetry.space_group_name_H-M   'P 1'
#
loop_
_entity.id
_entity.type
_entity.pdbx_description
1 polymer ?
#
loop_
_entity_poly.entity_id
_entity_poly.type
_entity_poly.pdbx_seq_one_letter_code
_entity_poly.pdbx_strand_id
1 'polypeptide(L)'
;MRVDLHKKPGVNLGLTVSGGSDRGEPPLIANIRPGSIADRSDSLLLNDHILAVNGVWTDNLSHDEIVRLAKHSGPKIHLDIEYDLPDHRELCNSHLNRTR
;
A
#
# COMPACT_ATOMS: atom_id res chain seq x y z
N MET A 1 -9.14 4.73 2.12
CA MET A 1 -8.40 5.96 1.71
C MET A 1 -7.99 5.80 0.26
N ARG A 2 -7.95 6.89 -0.52
CA ARG A 2 -7.58 6.86 -1.93
C ARG A 2 -6.25 7.59 -2.14
N VAL A 3 -5.36 6.97 -2.91
CA VAL A 3 -4.01 7.48 -3.21
C VAL A 3 -3.83 7.59 -4.72
N ASP A 4 -3.52 8.80 -5.17
CA ASP A 4 -3.24 9.12 -6.57
C ASP A 4 -1.72 9.26 -6.76
N LEU A 5 -1.09 8.33 -7.48
CA LEU A 5 0.34 8.42 -7.82
C LEU A 5 0.54 8.74 -9.30
N HIS A 6 1.61 9.48 -9.58
CA HIS A 6 2.02 9.82 -10.93
C HIS A 6 3.41 9.25 -11.23
N LYS A 7 3.50 8.36 -12.22
CA LYS A 7 4.75 7.74 -12.66
C LYS A 7 5.18 8.25 -14.03
N LYS A 8 6.48 8.44 -14.20
CA LYS A 8 7.08 8.73 -15.52
C LYS A 8 7.08 7.45 -16.37
N PRO A 9 7.00 7.55 -17.70
CA PRO A 9 7.13 6.39 -18.58
C PRO A 9 8.44 5.65 -18.30
N GLY A 10 8.38 4.33 -18.17
CA GLY A 10 9.54 3.48 -17.85
C GLY A 10 9.97 3.48 -16.38
N VAL A 11 9.28 4.20 -15.49
CA VAL A 11 9.58 4.23 -14.05
C VAL A 11 8.52 3.45 -13.27
N ASN A 12 8.97 2.58 -12.36
CA ASN A 12 8.10 1.86 -11.44
C ASN A 12 7.75 2.74 -10.22
N LEU A 13 6.60 2.47 -9.60
CA LEU A 13 6.15 3.18 -8.40
C LEU A 13 7.12 3.00 -7.22
N GLY A 14 7.83 1.87 -7.19
CA GLY A 14 8.75 1.49 -6.12
C GLY A 14 8.05 0.88 -4.91
N LEU A 15 6.89 0.25 -5.12
CA LEU A 15 6.20 -0.56 -4.13
C LEU A 15 6.29 -2.05 -4.49
N THR A 16 6.32 -2.91 -3.49
CA THR A 16 6.20 -4.35 -3.60
C THR A 16 4.85 -4.77 -3.03
N VAL A 17 4.08 -5.53 -3.81
CA VAL A 17 2.80 -6.09 -3.38
C VAL A 17 3.03 -7.55 -2.96
N SER A 18 2.36 -8.00 -1.90
CA SER A 18 2.19 -9.42 -1.54
C SER A 18 0.70 -9.81 -1.54
N GLY A 19 0.38 -11.06 -1.24
CA GLY A 19 -1.00 -11.55 -1.25
C GLY A 19 -1.58 -11.72 -2.65
N GLY A 20 -2.89 -11.95 -2.72
CA GLY A 20 -3.66 -12.30 -3.90
C GLY A 20 -4.56 -13.52 -3.65
N SER A 21 -5.62 -13.68 -4.44
CA SER A 21 -6.60 -14.75 -4.25
C SER A 21 -5.97 -16.16 -4.36
N ASP A 22 -4.91 -16.31 -5.15
CA ASP A 22 -4.14 -17.57 -5.29
C ASP A 22 -3.27 -17.89 -4.07
N ARG A 23 -3.00 -16.91 -3.21
CA ARG A 23 -2.17 -17.05 -2.02
C ARG A 23 -2.97 -17.22 -0.73
N GLY A 24 -4.29 -16.99 -0.78
CA GLY A 24 -5.16 -17.03 0.40
C GLY A 24 -4.93 -15.87 1.38
N GLU A 25 -4.25 -14.82 0.95
CA GLU A 25 -3.96 -13.63 1.75
C GLU A 25 -4.41 -12.38 0.98
N PRO A 26 -5.02 -11.38 1.65
CA PRO A 26 -5.41 -10.14 1.00
C PRO A 26 -4.17 -9.40 0.47
N PRO A 27 -4.29 -8.71 -0.67
CA PRO A 27 -3.15 -8.02 -1.23
C PRO A 27 -2.76 -6.80 -0.42
N LEU A 28 -1.46 -6.68 -0.10
CA LEU A 28 -0.93 -5.64 0.76
C LEU A 28 0.42 -5.11 0.31
N ILE A 29 0.83 -3.96 0.85
CA ILE A 29 2.14 -3.36 0.60
C ILE A 29 3.20 -4.03 1.48
N ALA A 30 4.00 -4.88 0.87
CA ALA A 30 5.05 -5.62 1.56
C ALA A 30 6.34 -4.80 1.75
N ASN A 31 6.63 -3.88 0.81
CA ASN A 31 7.81 -3.03 0.89
C ASN A 31 7.62 -1.74 0.08
N ILE A 32 8.19 -0.63 0.57
CA ILE A 32 8.30 0.62 -0.16
C ILE A 32 9.79 0.93 -0.34
N ARG A 33 10.21 1.17 -1.58
CA ARG A 33 11.60 1.49 -1.91
C ARG A 33 11.89 2.95 -1.53
N PRO A 34 12.95 3.24 -0.74
CA PRO A 34 13.32 4.61 -0.40
C PRO A 34 13.58 5.48 -1.63
N GLY A 35 13.09 6.72 -1.59
CA GLY A 35 13.22 7.71 -2.64
C GLY A 35 12.36 7.45 -3.88
N SER A 36 11.48 6.43 -3.86
CA SER A 36 10.55 6.11 -4.94
C SER A 36 9.32 7.02 -4.98
N ILE A 37 8.43 6.80 -5.95
CA ILE A 37 7.20 7.58 -6.07
C ILE A 37 6.24 7.24 -4.92
N ALA A 38 6.15 5.97 -4.56
CA ALA A 38 5.35 5.51 -3.42
C ALA A 38 5.87 6.10 -2.10
N ASP A 39 7.18 6.10 -1.89
CA ASP A 39 7.84 6.67 -0.71
C ASP A 39 7.56 8.17 -0.57
N ARG A 40 7.75 8.94 -1.64
CA ARG A 40 7.52 10.40 -1.66
C ARG A 40 6.05 10.81 -1.63
N SER A 41 5.13 9.84 -1.69
CA SER A 41 3.71 10.15 -1.58
C SER A 41 3.30 10.42 -0.14
N ASP A 42 4.08 9.94 0.84
CA ASP A 42 3.79 9.99 2.28
C ASP A 42 2.38 9.48 2.65
N SER A 43 1.75 8.77 1.72
CA SER A 43 0.36 8.34 1.75
C SER A 43 0.24 6.83 1.64
N LEU A 44 1.35 6.09 1.71
CA LEU A 44 1.39 4.64 1.66
C LEU A 44 2.34 4.16 2.75
N LEU A 45 1.92 3.14 3.48
CA LEU A 45 2.67 2.51 4.56
C LEU A 45 2.80 1.00 4.30
N LEU A 46 3.70 0.38 5.04
CA LEU A 46 3.82 -1.08 5.05
C LEU A 46 2.56 -1.69 5.69
N ASN A 47 2.14 -2.84 5.17
CA ASN A 47 0.93 -3.57 5.56
C ASN A 47 -0.40 -2.88 5.22
N ASP A 48 -0.37 -1.77 4.49
CA ASP A 48 -1.57 -1.20 3.88
C ASP A 48 -2.21 -2.21 2.91
N HIS A 49 -3.51 -2.45 3.07
CA HIS A 49 -4.27 -3.38 2.22
C HIS A 49 -4.74 -2.67 0.95
N ILE A 50 -4.44 -3.26 -0.20
CA ILE A 50 -4.81 -2.72 -1.51
C ILE A 50 -6.17 -3.29 -1.89
N LEU A 51 -7.24 -2.51 -1.72
CA LEU A 51 -8.60 -2.92 -2.07
C LEU A 51 -8.87 -2.86 -3.58
N ALA A 52 -8.36 -1.83 -4.25
CA ALA A 52 -8.55 -1.65 -5.68
C ALA A 52 -7.37 -0.94 -6.36
N VAL A 53 -7.17 -1.24 -7.64
CA VAL A 53 -6.18 -0.59 -8.51
C VAL A 53 -6.91 -0.02 -9.73
N ASN A 54 -6.88 1.30 -9.90
CA ASN A 54 -7.60 2.02 -10.97
C ASN A 54 -9.10 1.70 -11.04
N GLY A 55 -9.73 1.48 -9.88
CA GLY A 55 -11.15 1.12 -9.77
C GLY A 55 -11.46 -0.37 -10.01
N VAL A 56 -10.44 -1.21 -10.21
CA VAL A 56 -10.58 -2.67 -10.28
C VAL A 56 -10.32 -3.27 -8.91
N TRP A 57 -11.32 -3.92 -8.32
CA TRP A 57 -11.21 -4.58 -7.02
C TRP A 57 -10.28 -5.80 -7.09
N THR A 58 -9.46 -5.96 -6.04
CA THR A 58 -8.40 -6.98 -5.99
C THR A 58 -8.81 -8.27 -5.26
N ASP A 59 -9.96 -8.29 -4.59
CA ASP A 59 -10.47 -9.39 -3.76
C ASP A 59 -10.39 -10.77 -4.46
N ASN A 60 -10.77 -10.81 -5.73
CA ASN A 60 -10.80 -12.05 -6.52
C ASN A 60 -9.67 -12.13 -7.57
N LEU A 61 -8.64 -11.28 -7.45
CA LEU A 61 -7.51 -11.26 -8.39
C LEU A 61 -6.31 -12.01 -7.82
N SER A 62 -5.63 -12.76 -8.68
CA SER A 62 -4.36 -13.40 -8.34
C SER A 62 -3.26 -12.35 -8.19
N HIS A 63 -2.21 -12.71 -7.46
CA HIS A 63 -1.02 -11.91 -7.24
C HIS A 63 -0.47 -11.32 -8.55
N ASP A 64 -0.32 -12.15 -9.58
CA ASP A 64 0.23 -11.72 -10.86
C ASP A 64 -0.69 -10.74 -11.59
N GLU A 65 -2.01 -10.93 -11.50
CA GLU A 65 -3.00 -10.01 -12.09
C GLU A 65 -2.96 -8.63 -11.40
N ILE A 66 -2.84 -8.59 -10.08
CA ILE A 66 -2.70 -7.35 -9.31
C ILE A 66 -1.42 -6.61 -9.70
N VAL A 67 -0.29 -7.34 -9.78
CA VAL A 67 1.00 -6.80 -10.21
C VAL A 67 0.92 -6.29 -11.64
N ARG A 68 0.25 -7.02 -12.55
CA ARG A 68 0.02 -6.59 -13.93
C ARG A 68 -0.81 -5.31 -13.98
N LEU A 69 -1.91 -5.20 -13.23
CA LEU A 69 -2.73 -3.98 -13.17
C LEU A 69 -1.89 -2.76 -12.73
N ALA A 70 -1.06 -2.91 -11.71
CA ALA A 70 -0.19 -1.83 -11.24
C ALA A 70 0.92 -1.46 -12.24
N LYS A 71 1.51 -2.46 -12.92
CA LYS A 71 2.57 -2.24 -13.93
C LYS A 71 2.02 -1.59 -15.20
N HIS A 72 0.92 -2.11 -15.72
CA HIS A 72 0.26 -1.65 -16.95
C HIS A 72 -0.59 -0.40 -16.75
N SER A 73 -0.69 0.11 -15.51
CA SER A 73 -1.27 1.43 -15.28
C SER A 73 -0.54 2.49 -16.14
N GLY A 74 -1.31 3.46 -16.64
CA GLY A 74 -0.76 4.61 -17.33
C GLY A 74 0.09 5.51 -16.41
N PRO A 75 0.39 6.74 -16.85
CA PRO A 75 1.17 7.68 -16.04
C PRO A 75 0.49 8.03 -14.70
N LYS A 76 -0.82 7.82 -14.60
CA LYS A 76 -1.60 7.97 -13.37
C LYS A 76 -2.06 6.61 -12.88
N ILE A 77 -1.89 6.36 -11.58
CA ILE A 77 -2.44 5.19 -10.90
C ILE A 77 -3.25 5.65 -9.68
N HIS A 78 -4.37 4.98 -9.47
CA HIS A 78 -5.26 5.13 -8.33
C HIS A 78 -5.20 3.87 -7.50
N LEU A 79 -4.91 4.00 -6.21
CA LEU A 79 -4.97 2.90 -5.26
C LEU A 79 -6.02 3.23 -4.21
N ASP A 80 -6.95 2.31 -4.00
CA ASP A 80 -7.86 2.35 -2.85
C ASP A 80 -7.26 1.45 -1.77
N ILE A 81 -6.93 2.07 -0.64
CA ILE A 81 -6.21 1.48 0.47
C ILE A 81 -7.10 1.40 1.71
N GLU A 82 -7.09 0.26 2.38
CA GLU A 82 -7.60 0.12 3.73
C GLU A 82 -6.44 0.23 4.72
N TYR A 83 -6.59 1.15 5.67
CA TYR A 83 -5.64 1.35 6.76
C TYR A 83 -6.17 0.60 7.98
N ASP A 84 -5.37 -0.33 8.49
CA ASP A 84 -5.53 -0.77 9.87
C ASP A 84 -5.00 0.38 10.74
N LEU A 85 -5.92 1.26 11.20
CA LEU A 85 -5.57 2.33 12.10
C LEU A 85 -4.95 1.69 13.35
N PRO A 86 -3.67 1.93 13.67
CA PRO A 86 -3.15 1.48 14.96
C PRO A 86 -3.99 2.17 16.04
N ASP A 87 -4.58 1.36 16.91
CA ASP A 87 -5.42 1.82 18.01
C ASP A 87 -4.67 2.95 18.75
N HIS A 88 -5.27 4.14 18.79
CA HIS A 88 -4.67 5.37 19.31
C HIS A 88 -4.24 5.31 20.80
N ARG A 89 -4.33 4.15 21.46
CA ARG A 89 -4.01 3.95 22.88
C ARG A 89 -2.53 3.83 23.21
N GLU A 90 -1.62 3.67 22.24
CA GLU A 90 -0.19 3.44 22.58
C GLU A 90 0.69 4.70 22.63
N LEU A 91 0.15 5.90 22.37
CA LEU A 91 0.92 7.15 22.45
C LEU A 91 0.95 7.81 23.85
N CYS A 92 0.22 7.29 24.84
CA CYS A 92 0.19 7.86 26.20
C CYS A 92 1.02 7.12 27.27
N ASN A 93 1.64 5.97 26.96
CA ASN A 93 2.31 5.15 27.99
C ASN A 93 3.81 5.44 28.20
N SER A 94 4.44 6.34 27.45
CA SER A 94 5.88 6.62 27.58
C SER A 94 6.25 7.67 28.65
N HIS A 95 5.30 8.26 29.37
CA HIS A 95 5.58 9.34 30.33
C HIS A 95 5.26 9.06 31.82
N LEU A 96 4.78 7.87 32.20
CA LEU A 96 4.39 7.62 33.60
C LEU A 96 5.06 6.41 34.27
N ASN A 97 6.28 6.03 33.88
CA ASN A 97 7.06 5.06 34.68
C ASN A 97 8.46 5.56 35.08
N ARG A 98 8.64 6.87 35.19
CA ARG A 98 9.88 7.47 35.73
C ARG A 98 9.67 8.16 37.07
N THR A 99 8.88 7.59 37.96
CA THR A 99 8.95 7.93 39.40
C THR A 99 8.41 6.78 40.24
N ARG A 100 9.30 5.86 40.63
CA ARG A 100 9.45 5.35 42.00
C ARG A 100 10.72 4.52 42.10
#